data_AF-A0A934L495-F1
#
_entry.id   AF-A0A934L495-F1
#
_cell.length_a   1.000
_cell.length_b   1.000
_cell.length_c   1.000
_cell.angle_alpha   90.00
_cell.angle_beta   90.00
_cell.angle_gamma   90.00
#
_symmetry.space_group_name_H-M   'P 1'
#
loop_
_entity.id
_entity.type
_entity.pdbx_description
1 polymer ?
#
loop_
_entity_poly.entity_id
_entity_poly.type
_entity_poly.pdbx_seq_one_letter_code
_entity_poly.pdbx_strand_id
1 'polypeptide(L)'
;MNVLRSNHEEQSGFAAITMLIVMLPVLWFVGVHLSAMTARNERLGSEIDEERALMGCESGFDVIQFVAREGGLHHGLVVEDILPGGTSFVARAEYLGSDGLSNDGDIDVDEPDEDVFRIIVDGRNGEARRRIAAYLGFTTSMPRPGAAVSATEPLGDIRITGTAFIDGRNHDVNRVLVGSGDTYGISILPPGSPADLLSRLTAAEQLRVNGLGGPPSVGLSTATIDVPALVAELRNAAQIVITNGNVAGVTWGNASAGPHYIVFRDGDLRITGNSTGSGVLVVTGELTITGRLAWNGIVLVLRDFAGSAGTASINGALVLGPDANTLDVRGTIDLTYSAQAVETARRLTGRYVAYNGWQEISTR
;
A
#
# COMPACT_ATOMS: atom_id res chain seq x y z
N MET A 1 -100.43 18.55 33.36
CA MET A 1 -99.38 19.00 32.42
C MET A 1 -97.94 18.86 32.97
N ASN A 2 -97.72 18.30 34.18
CA ASN A 2 -96.37 18.03 34.73
C ASN A 2 -95.87 16.59 34.53
N VAL A 3 -96.72 15.65 34.11
CA VAL A 3 -96.36 14.22 33.98
C VAL A 3 -95.71 13.88 32.62
N LEU A 4 -95.82 14.76 31.61
CA LEU A 4 -95.15 14.57 30.31
C LEU A 4 -93.73 15.15 30.26
N ARG A 5 -93.28 15.87 31.31
CA ARG A 5 -91.88 16.37 31.40
C ARG A 5 -90.92 15.37 32.04
N SER A 6 -91.37 14.50 32.96
CA SER A 6 -90.46 13.55 33.62
C SER A 6 -89.95 12.44 32.70
N ASN A 7 -90.78 11.97 31.75
CA ASN A 7 -90.37 10.91 30.81
C ASN A 7 -89.30 11.40 29.80
N HIS A 8 -89.25 12.70 29.50
CA HIS A 8 -88.21 13.26 28.64
C HIS A 8 -86.86 13.39 29.37
N GLU A 9 -86.88 13.71 30.67
CA GLU A 9 -85.67 13.75 31.49
C GLU A 9 -85.07 12.35 31.68
N GLU A 10 -85.89 11.32 31.92
CA GLU A 10 -85.43 9.93 32.02
C GLU A 10 -84.85 9.38 30.70
N GLN A 11 -85.47 9.69 29.56
CA GLN A 11 -84.95 9.27 28.25
C GLN A 11 -83.66 10.00 27.87
N SER A 12 -83.50 11.27 28.26
CA SER A 12 -82.27 12.03 28.01
C SER A 12 -81.06 11.47 28.79
N GLY A 13 -81.28 11.03 30.04
CA GLY A 13 -80.24 10.39 30.85
C GLY A 13 -79.79 9.04 30.30
N PHE A 14 -80.74 8.21 29.85
CA PHE A 14 -80.43 6.91 29.25
C PHE A 14 -79.66 7.03 27.92
N ALA A 15 -80.00 8.02 27.08
CA ALA A 15 -79.29 8.28 25.83
C ALA A 15 -77.84 8.74 26.09
N ALA A 16 -77.62 9.61 27.08
CA ALA A 16 -76.28 10.05 27.47
C ALA A 16 -75.41 8.89 27.99
N ILE A 17 -75.96 8.01 28.83
CA ILE A 17 -75.25 6.83 29.34
C ILE A 17 -74.92 5.87 28.19
N THR A 18 -75.87 5.61 27.29
CA THR A 18 -75.64 4.74 26.13
C THR A 18 -74.54 5.30 25.22
N MET A 19 -74.55 6.60 24.95
CA MET A 19 -73.51 7.27 24.17
C MET A 19 -72.14 7.16 24.84
N LEU A 20 -72.07 7.31 26.17
CA LEU A 20 -70.84 7.17 26.94
C LEU A 20 -70.30 5.73 26.90
N ILE A 21 -71.17 4.73 27.03
CA ILE A 21 -70.79 3.30 26.94
C ILE A 21 -70.24 2.96 25.55
N VAL A 22 -70.77 3.56 24.49
CA VAL A 22 -70.26 3.34 23.12
C VAL A 22 -68.99 4.16 22.84
N MET A 23 -68.88 5.39 23.36
CA MET A 23 -67.71 6.24 23.15
C MET A 23 -66.47 5.77 23.91
N LEU A 24 -66.62 5.19 25.09
CA LEU A 24 -65.48 4.80 25.92
C LEU A 24 -64.58 3.73 25.25
N PRO A 25 -65.11 2.64 24.67
CA PRO A 25 -64.32 1.70 23.89
C PRO A 25 -63.66 2.32 22.65
N VAL A 26 -64.33 3.26 21.97
CA VAL A 26 -63.77 3.96 20.80
C VAL A 26 -62.59 4.84 21.22
N LEU A 27 -62.73 5.61 22.29
CA LEU A 27 -61.65 6.43 22.84
C LEU A 27 -60.48 5.57 23.31
N TRP A 28 -60.74 4.42 23.93
CA TRP A 28 -59.70 3.49 24.34
C TRP A 28 -58.95 2.92 23.13
N PHE A 29 -59.68 2.52 22.08
CA PHE A 29 -59.07 2.02 20.84
C PHE A 29 -58.22 3.09 20.14
N VAL A 30 -58.71 4.33 20.07
CA VAL A 30 -57.95 5.47 19.52
C VAL A 30 -56.69 5.73 20.35
N GLY A 31 -56.78 5.69 21.67
CA GLY A 31 -55.63 5.87 22.57
C GLY A 31 -54.57 4.79 22.37
N VAL A 32 -54.97 3.52 22.31
CA VAL A 32 -54.07 2.38 22.04
C VAL A 32 -53.42 2.53 20.65
N HIS A 33 -54.18 2.91 19.63
CA HIS A 33 -53.66 3.10 18.28
C HIS A 33 -52.64 4.23 18.20
N LEU A 34 -52.92 5.39 18.81
CA LEU A 34 -52.00 6.53 18.86
C LEU A 34 -50.72 6.17 19.61
N SER A 35 -50.83 5.47 20.75
CA SER A 35 -49.67 4.99 21.51
C SER A 35 -48.80 4.03 20.70
N ALA A 36 -49.41 3.08 19.97
CA ALA A 36 -48.68 2.17 19.09
C ALA A 36 -47.99 2.88 17.93
N MET A 37 -48.63 3.90 17.34
CA MET A 37 -48.04 4.71 16.27
C MET A 37 -46.88 5.57 16.77
N THR A 38 -47.01 6.19 17.95
CA THR A 38 -45.91 6.95 18.57
C THR A 38 -44.72 6.05 18.86
N ALA A 39 -44.93 4.88 19.47
CA ALA A 39 -43.87 3.92 19.75
C ALA A 39 -43.17 3.42 18.46
N ARG A 40 -43.93 3.22 17.38
CA ARG A 40 -43.35 2.86 16.08
C ARG A 40 -42.53 3.99 15.48
N ASN A 41 -43.00 5.23 15.57
CA ASN A 41 -42.28 6.39 15.04
C ASN A 41 -41.00 6.66 15.82
N GLU A 42 -41.01 6.52 17.14
CA GLU A 42 -39.82 6.62 17.99
C GLU A 42 -38.79 5.56 17.60
N ARG A 43 -39.23 4.31 17.42
CA ARG A 43 -38.36 3.22 16.96
C ARG A 43 -37.79 3.46 15.56
N LEU A 44 -38.59 3.96 14.62
CA LEU A 44 -38.10 4.31 13.29
C LEU A 44 -37.09 5.46 13.35
N GLY A 45 -37.32 6.44 14.24
CA GLY A 45 -36.37 7.52 14.51
C GLY A 45 -35.03 6.99 15.00
N SER A 46 -35.05 6.09 16.00
CA SER A 46 -33.81 5.49 16.52
C SER A 46 -33.10 4.63 15.47
N GLU A 47 -33.82 3.84 14.68
CA GLU A 47 -33.25 3.06 13.58
C GLU A 47 -32.60 3.97 12.53
N ILE A 48 -33.23 5.09 12.16
CA ILE A 48 -32.65 6.09 11.25
C ILE A 48 -31.38 6.71 11.85
N ASP A 49 -31.39 7.04 13.15
CA ASP A 49 -30.24 7.64 13.81
C ASP A 49 -29.06 6.65 13.90
N GLU A 50 -29.34 5.37 14.12
CA GLU A 50 -28.35 4.29 14.09
C GLU A 50 -27.74 4.09 12.69
N GLU A 51 -28.55 4.09 11.63
CA GLU A 51 -28.07 3.99 10.25
C GLU A 51 -27.21 5.21 9.87
N ARG A 52 -27.59 6.41 10.32
CA ARG A 52 -26.76 7.61 10.13
C ARG A 52 -25.44 7.54 10.89
N ALA A 53 -25.44 7.03 12.11
CA ALA A 53 -24.21 6.80 12.84
C ALA A 53 -23.29 5.81 12.10
N LEU A 54 -23.85 4.79 11.44
CA LEU A 54 -23.08 3.88 10.58
C LEU A 54 -22.52 4.58 9.33
N MET A 55 -23.30 5.43 8.65
CA MET A 55 -22.78 6.26 7.54
C MET A 55 -21.62 7.16 8.00
N GLY A 56 -21.68 7.66 9.24
CA GLY A 56 -20.56 8.38 9.87
C GLY A 56 -19.31 7.51 9.96
N CYS A 57 -19.45 6.25 10.41
CA CYS A 57 -18.34 5.30 10.44
C CYS A 57 -17.73 5.05 9.05
N GLU A 58 -18.56 4.81 8.04
CA GLU A 58 -18.10 4.57 6.66
C GLU A 58 -17.35 5.79 6.10
N SER A 59 -17.89 6.99 6.33
CA SER A 59 -17.24 8.24 5.92
C SER A 59 -15.88 8.43 6.59
N GLY A 60 -15.77 8.13 7.89
CA GLY A 60 -14.49 8.21 8.59
C GLY A 60 -13.46 7.19 8.09
N PHE A 61 -13.92 6.01 7.69
CA PHE A 61 -13.05 5.01 7.07
C PHE A 61 -12.55 5.48 5.69
N ASP A 62 -13.42 6.02 4.85
CA ASP A 62 -13.06 6.56 3.54
C ASP A 62 -12.02 7.69 3.64
N VAL A 63 -12.17 8.58 4.62
CA VAL A 63 -11.21 9.64 4.89
C VAL A 63 -9.85 9.07 5.30
N ILE A 64 -9.81 8.07 6.18
CA ILE A 64 -8.54 7.41 6.53
C ILE A 64 -7.93 6.70 5.33
N GLN A 65 -8.72 6.05 4.49
CA GLN A 65 -8.21 5.41 3.27
C GLN A 65 -7.61 6.45 2.32
N PHE A 66 -8.21 7.64 2.23
CA PHE A 66 -7.64 8.75 1.48
C PHE A 66 -6.30 9.22 2.06
N VAL A 67 -6.22 9.46 3.37
CA VAL A 67 -4.96 9.83 4.06
C VAL A 67 -3.88 8.76 3.89
N ALA A 68 -4.27 7.48 3.90
CA ALA A 68 -3.36 6.37 3.64
C ALA A 68 -2.80 6.38 2.22
N ARG A 69 -3.61 6.74 1.21
CA ARG A 69 -3.14 6.90 -0.17
C ARG A 69 -2.18 8.07 -0.35
N GLU A 70 -2.30 9.10 0.49
CA GLU A 70 -1.35 10.23 0.53
C GLU A 70 -0.08 9.93 1.35
N GLY A 71 0.03 8.75 1.96
CA GLY A 71 1.16 8.37 2.80
C GLY A 71 1.16 9.02 4.18
N GLY A 72 0.04 9.60 4.60
CA GLY A 72 -0.11 10.22 5.92
C GLY A 72 -0.45 9.23 7.04
N LEU A 73 -0.66 7.95 6.73
CA LEU A 73 -1.03 6.93 7.71
C LEU A 73 0.16 6.59 8.62
N HIS A 74 -0.05 6.72 9.92
CA HIS A 74 0.93 6.35 10.94
C HIS A 74 0.20 5.89 12.21
N HIS A 75 0.90 5.15 13.07
CA HIS A 75 0.33 4.68 14.33
C HIS A 75 -0.14 5.88 15.18
N GLY A 76 -1.36 5.80 15.69
CA GLY A 76 -1.96 6.84 16.53
C GLY A 76 -2.57 8.01 15.74
N LEU A 77 -2.61 7.96 14.40
CA LEU A 77 -3.34 8.95 13.60
C LEU A 77 -4.81 8.98 14.04
N VAL A 78 -5.34 10.19 14.28
CA VAL A 78 -6.75 10.44 14.58
C VAL A 78 -7.29 11.43 13.56
N VAL A 79 -8.42 11.09 12.93
CA VAL A 79 -9.16 11.97 12.03
C VAL A 79 -10.59 12.09 12.51
N GLU A 80 -11.12 13.31 12.59
CA GLU A 80 -12.48 13.58 13.03
C GLU A 80 -13.14 14.61 12.12
N ASP A 81 -14.45 14.46 11.89
CA ASP A 81 -15.24 15.43 11.13
C ASP A 81 -16.73 15.38 11.52
N ILE A 82 -17.46 16.43 11.17
CA ILE A 82 -18.91 16.55 11.32
C ILE A 82 -19.52 16.74 9.92
N LEU A 83 -20.27 15.73 9.48
CA LEU A 83 -20.98 15.71 8.22
C LEU A 83 -22.22 16.61 8.26
N PRO A 84 -22.73 17.03 7.08
CA PRO A 84 -24.02 17.70 6.99
C PRO A 84 -25.13 16.89 7.66
N GLY A 85 -25.97 17.56 8.45
CA GLY A 85 -27.04 16.91 9.22
C GLY A 85 -26.67 16.51 10.64
N GLY A 86 -25.43 16.79 11.09
CA GLY A 86 -25.01 16.62 12.49
C GLY A 86 -24.46 15.23 12.83
N THR A 87 -24.36 14.35 11.83
CA THR A 87 -23.62 13.09 11.96
C THR A 87 -22.12 13.39 12.07
N SER A 88 -21.39 12.73 12.97
CA SER A 88 -19.96 12.94 13.15
C SER A 88 -19.21 11.61 13.23
N PHE A 89 -17.91 11.62 12.98
CA PHE A 89 -17.07 10.45 13.19
C PHE A 89 -15.74 10.80 13.86
N VAL A 90 -15.12 9.80 14.49
CA VAL A 90 -13.73 9.81 14.94
C VAL A 90 -13.09 8.50 14.50
N ALA A 91 -12.13 8.58 13.60
CA ALA A 91 -11.39 7.46 13.03
C ALA A 91 -9.97 7.43 13.62
N ARG A 92 -9.49 6.25 14.03
CA ARG A 92 -8.18 6.04 14.66
C ARG A 92 -7.43 4.93 13.95
N ALA A 93 -6.17 5.17 13.62
CA ALA A 93 -5.29 4.17 13.02
C ALA A 93 -4.31 3.60 14.05
N GLU A 94 -4.27 2.28 14.15
CA GLU A 94 -3.37 1.54 15.01
C GLU A 94 -2.54 0.60 14.14
N TYR A 95 -1.23 0.83 14.08
CA TYR A 95 -0.31 -0.08 13.41
C TYR A 95 -0.08 -1.30 14.29
N LEU A 96 -0.29 -2.50 13.73
CA LEU A 96 -0.25 -3.76 14.45
C LEU A 96 1.16 -4.36 14.50
N GLY A 97 1.93 -4.32 13.41
CA GLY A 97 3.26 -4.95 13.33
C GLY A 97 4.39 -4.26 14.09
N SER A 98 4.08 -3.48 15.12
CA SER A 98 5.06 -3.00 16.10
C SER A 98 4.41 -2.68 17.45
N ASP A 99 3.26 -3.30 17.77
CA ASP A 99 2.51 -3.04 18.99
C ASP A 99 2.96 -3.94 20.16
N GLY A 100 3.86 -4.88 19.89
CA GLY A 100 4.42 -5.80 20.88
C GLY A 100 3.48 -6.93 21.27
N LEU A 101 2.43 -7.20 20.48
CA LEU A 101 1.46 -8.26 20.69
C LEU A 101 1.37 -9.15 19.44
N SER A 102 1.20 -10.46 19.62
CA SER A 102 0.73 -11.33 18.53
C SER A 102 -0.75 -11.02 18.27
N ASN A 103 -1.09 -10.61 17.05
CA ASN A 103 -2.43 -10.21 16.66
C ASN A 103 -3.18 -11.25 15.82
N ASP A 104 -2.49 -12.29 15.35
CA ASP A 104 -3.06 -13.37 14.54
C ASP A 104 -3.16 -14.72 15.29
N GLY A 105 -2.56 -14.80 16.48
CA GLY A 105 -2.64 -15.95 17.38
C GLY A 105 -1.56 -16.99 17.14
N ASP A 106 -0.50 -16.65 16.40
CA ASP A 106 0.75 -17.39 16.49
C ASP A 106 1.53 -17.02 17.77
N ILE A 107 2.76 -17.52 17.91
CA ILE A 107 3.59 -17.24 19.10
C ILE A 107 4.54 -16.07 18.88
N ASP A 108 4.61 -15.58 17.65
CA ASP A 108 5.56 -14.60 17.23
C ASP A 108 4.93 -13.20 17.35
N VAL A 109 5.78 -12.18 17.51
CA VAL A 109 5.35 -10.83 17.88
C VAL A 109 5.96 -9.87 16.88
N ASP A 110 5.14 -8.98 16.31
CA ASP A 110 5.53 -7.95 15.35
C ASP A 110 6.15 -8.55 14.07
N GLU A 111 5.45 -9.52 13.48
CA GLU A 111 5.88 -10.26 12.30
C GLU A 111 5.59 -9.52 10.97
N PRO A 112 6.26 -9.87 9.85
CA PRO A 112 6.04 -9.21 8.56
C PRO A 112 4.62 -9.29 8.00
N ASP A 113 3.82 -10.28 8.41
CA ASP A 113 2.41 -10.41 8.07
C ASP A 113 1.49 -9.55 8.95
N GLU A 114 2.03 -8.94 10.01
CA GLU A 114 1.36 -7.93 10.85
C GLU A 114 1.57 -6.49 10.32
N ASP A 115 2.09 -6.29 9.10
CA ASP A 115 2.13 -4.98 8.40
C ASP A 115 0.72 -4.53 7.94
N VAL A 116 -0.13 -4.32 8.93
CA VAL A 116 -1.54 -4.02 8.82
C VAL A 116 -1.88 -2.90 9.79
N PHE A 117 -2.72 -1.97 9.35
CA PHE A 117 -3.34 -0.99 10.22
C PHE A 117 -4.75 -1.45 10.59
N ARG A 118 -5.04 -1.50 11.89
CA ARG A 118 -6.41 -1.56 12.40
C ARG A 118 -6.98 -0.15 12.46
N ILE A 119 -8.04 0.08 11.72
CA ILE A 119 -8.77 1.34 11.68
C ILE A 119 -10.04 1.20 12.51
N ILE A 120 -10.13 1.91 13.62
CA ILE A 120 -11.33 1.95 14.47
C ILE A 120 -12.06 3.26 14.19
N VAL A 121 -13.32 3.18 13.79
CA VAL A 121 -14.16 4.37 13.56
C VAL A 121 -15.36 4.37 14.49
N ASP A 122 -15.52 5.48 15.21
CA ASP A 122 -16.67 5.80 16.05
C ASP A 122 -17.57 6.81 15.33
N GLY A 123 -18.72 6.37 14.83
CA GLY A 123 -19.73 7.22 14.20
C GLY A 123 -20.85 7.58 15.19
N ARG A 124 -21.37 8.80 15.11
CA ARG A 124 -22.44 9.31 15.98
C ARG A 124 -23.46 10.12 15.20
N ASN A 125 -24.73 10.00 15.57
CA ASN A 125 -25.79 10.87 15.11
C ASN A 125 -26.84 11.01 16.22
N GLY A 126 -26.90 12.20 16.84
CA GLY A 126 -27.69 12.38 18.08
C GLY A 126 -27.12 11.54 19.22
N GLU A 127 -27.96 10.71 19.82
CA GLU A 127 -27.56 9.75 20.87
C GLU A 127 -27.08 8.41 20.31
N ALA A 128 -27.41 8.10 19.05
CA ALA A 128 -27.01 6.84 18.42
C ALA A 128 -25.50 6.83 18.16
N ARG A 129 -24.88 5.68 18.46
CA ARG A 129 -23.45 5.45 18.25
C ARG A 129 -23.23 4.09 17.60
N ARG A 130 -22.39 4.08 16.56
CA ARG A 130 -21.92 2.86 15.90
C ARG A 130 -20.41 2.85 15.94
N ARG A 131 -19.82 1.65 15.96
CA ARG A 131 -18.37 1.49 15.95
C ARG A 131 -17.97 0.34 15.05
N ILE A 132 -17.14 0.63 14.07
CA ILE A 132 -16.58 -0.37 13.16
C ILE A 132 -15.08 -0.48 13.32
N ALA A 133 -14.54 -1.65 12.98
CA ALA A 133 -13.12 -1.88 12.78
C ALA A 133 -12.89 -2.39 11.35
N ALA A 134 -11.86 -1.89 10.70
CA ALA A 134 -11.43 -2.33 9.38
C ALA A 134 -9.92 -2.48 9.35
N TYR A 135 -9.41 -3.35 8.48
CA TYR A 135 -7.99 -3.65 8.38
C TYR A 135 -7.46 -3.19 7.03
N LEU A 136 -6.44 -2.33 7.06
CA LEU A 136 -5.71 -1.88 5.88
C LEU A 136 -4.37 -2.62 5.83
N GLY A 137 -4.24 -3.56 4.89
CA GLY A 137 -2.98 -4.25 4.65
C GLY A 137 -2.13 -3.55 3.61
N PHE A 138 -0.82 -3.66 3.72
CA PHE A 138 0.10 -3.12 2.72
C PHE A 138 0.15 -4.02 1.49
N THR A 139 -0.14 -3.47 0.30
CA THR A 139 0.12 -4.16 -0.97
C THR A 139 1.15 -3.40 -1.77
N THR A 140 2.14 -4.09 -2.31
CA THR A 140 3.09 -3.53 -3.27
C THR A 140 2.89 -4.19 -4.61
N SER A 141 2.78 -3.38 -5.65
CA SER A 141 2.78 -3.83 -7.05
C SER A 141 4.16 -4.29 -7.50
N MET A 142 5.22 -3.92 -6.76
CA MET A 142 6.59 -4.25 -7.10
C MET A 142 6.98 -5.62 -6.51
N PRO A 143 7.12 -6.66 -7.34
CA PRO A 143 7.64 -7.94 -6.88
C PRO A 143 9.09 -7.77 -6.42
N ARG A 144 9.51 -8.59 -5.45
CA ARG A 144 10.89 -8.60 -4.97
C ARG A 144 11.80 -9.19 -6.04
N PRO A 145 12.82 -8.47 -6.54
CA PRO A 145 13.79 -9.03 -7.48
C PRO A 145 14.55 -10.20 -6.84
N GLY A 146 14.70 -11.28 -7.61
CA GLY A 146 15.36 -12.53 -7.18
C GLY A 146 16.86 -12.59 -7.49
N ALA A 147 17.51 -11.43 -7.69
CA ALA A 147 18.94 -11.30 -7.91
C ALA A 147 19.42 -9.86 -7.72
N ALA A 148 20.74 -9.64 -7.63
CA ALA A 148 21.35 -8.31 -7.76
C ALA A 148 21.07 -7.71 -9.15
N VAL A 149 21.12 -8.54 -10.20
CA VAL A 149 20.68 -8.18 -11.56
C VAL A 149 19.62 -9.16 -12.03
N SER A 150 18.42 -8.68 -12.35
CA SER A 150 17.36 -9.48 -12.98
C SER A 150 17.19 -9.03 -14.42
N ALA A 151 17.27 -9.95 -15.37
CA ALA A 151 17.10 -9.65 -16.79
C ALA A 151 15.93 -10.44 -17.39
N THR A 152 15.31 -9.88 -18.42
CA THR A 152 14.26 -10.54 -19.20
C THR A 152 14.85 -10.94 -20.56
N GLU A 153 14.44 -12.08 -21.13
CA GLU A 153 14.79 -12.38 -22.53
C GLU A 153 13.97 -11.49 -23.50
N PRO A 154 14.54 -11.10 -24.66
CA PRO A 154 15.91 -11.39 -25.09
C PRO A 154 16.94 -10.54 -24.36
N LEU A 155 18.00 -11.15 -23.84
CA LEU A 155 19.20 -10.42 -23.41
C LEU A 155 20.32 -10.73 -24.41
N GLY A 156 20.98 -9.72 -24.97
CA GLY A 156 22.06 -9.94 -25.95
C GLY A 156 23.38 -10.25 -25.26
N ASP A 157 24.25 -9.26 -25.19
CA ASP A 157 25.61 -9.40 -24.65
C ASP A 157 25.67 -9.02 -23.16
N ILE A 158 26.39 -9.82 -22.38
CA ILE A 158 26.80 -9.46 -21.02
C ILE A 158 28.30 -9.22 -21.04
N ARG A 159 28.74 -8.06 -20.56
CA ARG A 159 30.15 -7.70 -20.47
C ARG A 159 30.46 -7.21 -19.08
N ILE A 160 31.39 -7.88 -18.38
CA ILE A 160 31.83 -7.48 -17.03
C ILE A 160 33.34 -7.27 -17.08
N THR A 161 33.78 -6.01 -17.16
CA THR A 161 35.19 -5.66 -17.37
C THR A 161 35.72 -4.69 -16.32
N GLY A 162 37.06 -4.59 -16.21
CA GLY A 162 37.70 -3.78 -15.18
C GLY A 162 37.66 -4.46 -13.80
N THR A 163 37.32 -3.68 -12.78
CA THR A 163 37.17 -4.15 -11.39
C THR A 163 35.70 -4.32 -10.99
N ALA A 164 34.79 -4.25 -11.96
CA ALA A 164 33.38 -4.40 -11.73
C ALA A 164 33.03 -5.79 -11.16
N PHE A 165 32.01 -5.86 -10.32
CA PHE A 165 31.49 -7.11 -9.80
C PHE A 165 29.98 -7.03 -9.54
N ILE A 166 29.36 -8.21 -9.57
CA ILE A 166 27.94 -8.39 -9.25
C ILE A 166 27.88 -9.36 -8.07
N ASP A 167 27.17 -8.97 -7.01
CA ASP A 167 27.09 -9.75 -5.79
C ASP A 167 25.66 -9.87 -5.29
N GLY A 168 25.09 -11.07 -5.41
CA GLY A 168 23.78 -11.44 -4.90
C GLY A 168 23.75 -11.70 -3.40
N ARG A 169 24.88 -11.69 -2.69
CA ARG A 169 24.87 -11.81 -1.22
C ARG A 169 24.19 -10.60 -0.60
N ASN A 170 23.44 -10.82 0.47
CA ASN A 170 22.64 -9.77 1.09
C ASN A 170 23.52 -8.80 1.89
N HIS A 171 23.51 -7.54 1.48
CA HIS A 171 24.15 -6.44 2.16
C HIS A 171 23.12 -5.52 2.84
N ASP A 172 23.51 -4.89 3.94
CA ASP A 172 22.72 -3.81 4.53
C ASP A 172 22.84 -2.50 3.70
N VAL A 173 22.16 -1.44 4.14
CA VAL A 173 22.25 -0.11 3.50
C VAL A 173 23.66 0.52 3.52
N ASN A 174 24.55 0.03 4.37
CA ASN A 174 25.95 0.45 4.47
C ASN A 174 26.90 -0.45 3.68
N ARG A 175 26.36 -1.40 2.89
CA ARG A 175 27.11 -2.38 2.09
C ARG A 175 27.93 -3.37 2.94
N VAL A 176 27.46 -3.69 4.14
CA VAL A 176 28.01 -4.73 5.00
C VAL A 176 27.22 -6.02 4.81
N LEU A 177 27.90 -7.17 4.72
CA LEU A 177 27.25 -8.48 4.59
C LEU A 177 26.40 -8.79 5.83
N VAL A 178 25.13 -9.15 5.61
CA VAL A 178 24.18 -9.53 6.66
C VAL A 178 24.35 -11.01 7.06
N GLY A 179 24.73 -11.86 6.12
CA GLY A 179 24.96 -13.29 6.34
C GLY A 179 23.71 -14.18 6.18
N SER A 180 22.59 -13.62 5.75
CA SER A 180 21.35 -14.35 5.43
C SER A 180 20.54 -13.61 4.35
N GLY A 181 19.65 -14.32 3.66
CA GLY A 181 18.82 -13.73 2.58
C GLY A 181 19.56 -13.52 1.26
N ASP A 182 20.67 -14.24 1.05
CA ASP A 182 21.43 -14.24 -0.19
C ASP A 182 20.57 -14.68 -1.38
N THR A 183 20.84 -14.07 -2.53
CA THR A 183 20.16 -14.33 -3.79
C THR A 183 21.17 -14.52 -4.92
N TYR A 184 20.71 -14.75 -6.15
CA TYR A 184 21.64 -14.91 -7.28
C TYR A 184 22.32 -13.59 -7.62
N GLY A 185 23.55 -13.65 -8.14
CA GLY A 185 24.21 -12.47 -8.71
C GLY A 185 23.44 -11.95 -9.92
N ILE A 186 23.20 -12.84 -10.89
CA ILE A 186 22.36 -12.54 -12.07
C ILE A 186 21.23 -13.57 -12.14
N SER A 187 20.01 -13.13 -12.37
CA SER A 187 18.90 -14.02 -12.71
C SER A 187 18.26 -13.65 -14.04
N ILE A 188 17.65 -14.65 -14.67
CA ILE A 188 16.84 -14.45 -15.87
C ILE A 188 15.40 -14.87 -15.63
N LEU A 189 14.46 -14.11 -16.18
CA LEU A 189 13.04 -14.47 -16.19
C LEU A 189 12.74 -15.47 -17.32
N PRO A 190 11.80 -16.41 -17.11
CA PRO A 190 11.28 -17.24 -18.19
C PRO A 190 10.79 -16.38 -19.38
N PRO A 191 11.03 -16.77 -20.64
CA PRO A 191 11.46 -18.11 -21.08
C PRO A 191 12.97 -18.37 -21.06
N GLY A 192 13.81 -17.44 -20.61
CA GLY A 192 15.26 -17.63 -20.57
C GLY A 192 15.69 -18.74 -19.62
N SER A 193 16.89 -19.28 -19.85
CA SER A 193 17.49 -20.29 -18.98
C SER A 193 18.81 -19.81 -18.36
N PRO A 194 19.20 -20.33 -17.18
CA PRO A 194 20.51 -20.02 -16.60
C PRO A 194 21.66 -20.50 -17.48
N ALA A 195 21.45 -21.54 -18.29
CA ALA A 195 22.44 -22.03 -19.23
C ALA A 195 22.71 -21.00 -20.35
N ASP A 196 21.68 -20.30 -20.82
CA ASP A 196 21.82 -19.24 -21.81
C ASP A 196 22.60 -18.05 -21.22
N LEU A 197 22.29 -17.63 -19.99
CA LEU A 197 23.07 -16.63 -19.26
C LEU A 197 24.55 -17.05 -19.13
N LEU A 198 24.79 -18.30 -18.73
CA LEU A 198 26.15 -18.80 -18.54
C LEU A 198 26.95 -18.79 -19.85
N SER A 199 26.30 -19.10 -20.98
CA SER A 199 26.93 -19.12 -22.30
C SER A 199 27.36 -17.72 -22.78
N ARG A 200 26.73 -16.66 -22.25
CA ARG A 200 27.04 -15.25 -22.55
C ARG A 200 28.16 -14.68 -21.68
N LEU A 201 28.55 -15.37 -20.61
CA LEU A 201 29.62 -14.97 -19.70
C LEU A 201 30.91 -15.74 -20.00
N THR A 202 32.01 -15.03 -20.18
CA THR A 202 33.35 -15.64 -20.22
C THR A 202 33.73 -16.19 -18.84
N ALA A 203 34.69 -17.14 -18.79
CA ALA A 203 35.16 -17.71 -17.53
C ALA A 203 35.70 -16.65 -16.53
N ALA A 204 36.29 -15.56 -17.03
CA ALA A 204 36.77 -14.46 -16.19
C ALA A 204 35.61 -13.62 -15.62
N GLU A 205 34.52 -13.45 -16.38
CA GLU A 205 33.32 -12.74 -15.94
C GLU A 205 32.51 -13.56 -14.94
N GLN A 206 32.46 -14.88 -15.12
CA GLN A 206 31.82 -15.81 -14.18
C GLN A 206 32.38 -15.70 -12.76
N LEU A 207 33.68 -15.49 -12.61
CA LEU A 207 34.33 -15.26 -11.30
C LEU A 207 33.96 -13.93 -10.64
N ARG A 208 33.36 -12.99 -11.39
CA ARG A 208 32.91 -11.68 -10.91
C ARG A 208 31.43 -11.65 -10.53
N VAL A 209 30.73 -12.77 -10.68
CA VAL A 209 29.31 -12.92 -10.33
C VAL A 209 29.19 -13.80 -9.10
N ASN A 210 29.05 -13.19 -7.93
CA ASN A 210 28.91 -13.85 -6.64
C ASN A 210 27.45 -13.83 -6.17
N GLY A 211 27.12 -14.68 -5.19
CA GLY A 211 25.77 -14.82 -4.66
C GLY A 211 25.49 -16.25 -4.24
N LEU A 212 24.20 -16.59 -4.19
CA LEU A 212 23.70 -17.93 -3.91
C LEU A 212 24.33 -18.95 -4.88
N GLY A 213 24.87 -20.04 -4.32
CA GLY A 213 25.53 -21.10 -5.10
C GLY A 213 27.02 -20.86 -5.43
N GLY A 214 27.58 -19.70 -5.09
CA GLY A 214 28.98 -19.35 -5.40
C GLY A 214 29.18 -18.91 -6.85
N PRO A 215 30.41 -18.53 -7.27
CA PRO A 215 30.69 -18.06 -8.62
C PRO A 215 30.77 -19.21 -9.64
N PRO A 216 30.12 -19.10 -10.82
CA PRO A 216 29.17 -18.06 -11.21
C PRO A 216 27.80 -18.21 -10.53
N SER A 217 27.34 -17.14 -9.86
CA SER A 217 26.03 -17.12 -9.24
C SER A 217 24.98 -16.65 -10.25
N VAL A 218 24.46 -17.60 -11.03
CA VAL A 218 23.33 -17.36 -11.93
C VAL A 218 22.14 -18.26 -11.60
N GLY A 219 20.92 -17.78 -11.83
CA GLY A 219 19.71 -18.54 -11.56
C GLY A 219 18.49 -18.12 -12.35
N LEU A 220 17.39 -18.83 -12.13
CA LEU A 220 16.06 -18.41 -12.61
C LEU A 220 15.42 -17.52 -11.57
N SER A 221 14.89 -16.38 -12.00
CA SER A 221 14.01 -15.60 -11.14
C SER A 221 12.64 -16.28 -11.10
N THR A 222 12.14 -16.58 -9.90
CA THR A 222 10.77 -17.04 -9.68
C THR A 222 9.77 -15.88 -9.62
N ALA A 223 10.26 -14.65 -9.48
CA ALA A 223 9.43 -13.46 -9.50
C ALA A 223 9.06 -13.12 -10.95
N THR A 224 7.77 -13.23 -11.26
CA THR A 224 7.23 -12.71 -12.52
C THR A 224 7.18 -11.20 -12.43
N ILE A 225 8.08 -10.51 -13.14
CA ILE A 225 8.12 -9.05 -13.22
C ILE A 225 7.66 -8.63 -14.61
N ASP A 226 6.43 -8.13 -14.72
CA ASP A 226 5.97 -7.42 -15.91
C ASP A 226 6.59 -6.01 -15.89
N VAL A 227 7.81 -5.89 -16.41
CA VAL A 227 8.57 -4.63 -16.40
C VAL A 227 7.79 -3.51 -17.11
N PRO A 228 7.18 -3.71 -18.30
CA PRO A 228 6.35 -2.69 -18.93
C PRO A 228 5.18 -2.20 -18.07
N ALA A 229 4.40 -3.11 -17.45
CA ALA A 229 3.28 -2.73 -16.59
C ALA A 229 3.76 -1.96 -15.34
N LEU A 230 4.83 -2.45 -14.70
CA LEU A 230 5.44 -1.81 -13.55
C LEU A 230 5.93 -0.40 -13.88
N VAL A 231 6.52 -0.20 -15.05
CA VAL A 231 6.99 1.12 -15.51
C VAL A 231 5.84 2.08 -15.74
N ALA A 232 4.72 1.61 -16.30
CA ALA A 232 3.52 2.43 -16.48
C ALA A 232 2.93 2.87 -15.14
N GLU A 233 2.94 2.00 -14.13
CA GLU A 233 2.52 2.34 -12.78
C GLU A 233 3.47 3.35 -12.12
N LEU A 234 4.78 3.09 -12.17
CA LEU A 234 5.80 3.95 -11.58
C LEU A 234 5.88 5.33 -12.23
N ARG A 235 5.56 5.43 -13.53
CA ARG A 235 5.43 6.72 -14.24
C ARG A 235 4.41 7.63 -13.55
N ASN A 236 3.28 7.06 -13.11
CA ASN A 236 2.22 7.81 -12.44
C ASN A 236 2.52 8.08 -10.96
N ALA A 237 3.35 7.25 -10.33
CA ALA A 237 3.76 7.40 -8.94
C ALA A 237 5.04 8.23 -8.75
N ALA A 238 5.73 8.61 -9.83
CA ALA A 238 7.01 9.29 -9.79
C ALA A 238 6.91 10.64 -9.06
N GLN A 239 7.72 10.82 -8.00
CA GLN A 239 7.83 12.11 -7.31
C GLN A 239 8.84 13.03 -8.01
N ILE A 240 9.82 12.47 -8.72
CA ILE A 240 10.83 13.25 -9.45
C ILE A 240 10.86 12.80 -10.90
N VAL A 241 10.61 13.72 -11.82
CA VAL A 241 10.72 13.48 -13.27
C VAL A 241 11.95 14.17 -13.82
N ILE A 242 12.89 13.39 -14.35
CA ILE A 242 14.09 13.90 -15.00
C ILE A 242 13.73 14.31 -16.44
N THR A 243 13.81 15.60 -16.72
CA THR A 243 13.56 16.14 -18.07
C THR A 243 14.80 16.16 -18.95
N ASN A 244 16.00 16.27 -18.36
CA ASN A 244 17.27 16.31 -19.08
C ASN A 244 17.84 14.90 -19.29
N GLY A 245 18.23 14.57 -20.52
CA GLY A 245 18.91 13.29 -20.82
C GLY A 245 20.33 13.17 -20.26
N ASN A 246 20.90 14.25 -19.71
CA ASN A 246 22.19 14.25 -19.02
C ASN A 246 22.07 14.99 -17.70
N VAL A 247 22.51 14.35 -16.61
CA VAL A 247 22.48 14.89 -15.26
C VAL A 247 23.85 14.76 -14.61
N ALA A 248 24.22 15.75 -13.78
CA ALA A 248 25.51 15.81 -13.13
C ALA A 248 25.39 16.33 -11.69
N GLY A 249 25.97 15.62 -10.72
CA GLY A 249 26.08 16.12 -9.35
C GLY A 249 24.74 16.23 -8.60
N VAL A 250 23.79 15.33 -8.89
CA VAL A 250 22.43 15.40 -8.32
C VAL A 250 22.26 14.38 -7.19
N THR A 251 21.55 14.79 -6.14
CA THR A 251 21.17 13.91 -5.01
C THR A 251 19.67 13.68 -5.02
N TRP A 252 19.24 12.43 -5.17
CA TRP A 252 17.84 12.00 -5.12
C TRP A 252 17.55 11.21 -3.85
N GLY A 253 17.46 11.88 -2.71
CA GLY A 253 17.20 11.24 -1.43
C GLY A 253 18.45 10.75 -0.69
N ASN A 254 18.25 10.09 0.45
CA ASN A 254 19.32 9.62 1.35
C ASN A 254 19.00 8.23 1.89
N ALA A 255 19.91 7.28 1.72
CA ALA A 255 19.71 5.89 2.11
C ALA A 255 19.62 5.66 3.62
N SER A 256 20.31 6.47 4.43
CA SER A 256 20.39 6.28 5.88
C SER A 256 19.32 7.06 6.65
N ALA A 257 18.94 8.23 6.14
CA ALA A 257 18.04 9.17 6.83
C ALA A 257 16.69 9.37 6.12
N GLY A 258 16.53 8.86 4.89
CA GLY A 258 15.47 9.32 4.00
C GLY A 258 15.63 10.80 3.61
N PRO A 259 14.74 11.36 2.77
CA PRO A 259 13.64 10.68 2.08
C PRO A 259 14.13 9.75 0.95
N HIS A 260 13.25 8.86 0.50
CA HIS A 260 13.46 7.97 -0.67
C HIS A 260 12.45 8.36 -1.76
N TYR A 261 12.84 8.25 -3.03
CA TYR A 261 12.03 8.73 -4.16
C TYR A 261 11.90 7.70 -5.27
N ILE A 262 10.77 7.76 -5.98
CA ILE A 262 10.60 7.22 -7.32
C ILE A 262 11.02 8.32 -8.31
N VAL A 263 12.18 8.11 -8.92
CA VAL A 263 12.79 8.98 -9.92
C VAL A 263 12.54 8.36 -11.29
N PHE A 264 11.93 9.11 -12.19
CA PHE A 264 11.52 8.63 -13.50
C PHE A 264 12.15 9.42 -14.64
N ARG A 265 12.60 8.71 -15.67
CA ARG A 265 13.07 9.27 -16.95
C ARG A 265 12.38 8.61 -18.13
N ASP A 266 11.73 9.44 -18.96
CA ASP A 266 11.22 9.04 -20.28
C ASP A 266 12.31 9.26 -21.35
N GLY A 267 12.87 8.17 -21.90
CA GLY A 267 14.04 8.15 -22.76
C GLY A 267 15.35 7.84 -22.02
N ASP A 268 16.46 8.15 -22.70
CA ASP A 268 17.80 7.82 -22.19
C ASP A 268 18.20 8.73 -21.03
N LEU A 269 19.04 8.18 -20.15
CA LEU A 269 19.65 8.87 -19.02
C LEU A 269 21.16 8.66 -19.00
N ARG A 270 21.90 9.76 -19.13
CA ARG A 270 23.33 9.80 -18.86
C ARG A 270 23.60 10.45 -17.52
N ILE A 271 24.29 9.74 -16.64
CA ILE A 271 24.73 10.26 -15.34
C ILE A 271 26.23 10.55 -15.39
N THR A 272 26.57 11.80 -15.10
CA THR A 272 27.93 12.33 -14.99
C THR A 272 28.16 12.93 -13.60
N GLY A 273 29.39 13.32 -13.27
CA GLY A 273 29.71 13.90 -11.96
C GLY A 273 29.46 12.94 -10.79
N ASN A 274 29.29 13.47 -9.57
CA ASN A 274 29.04 12.69 -8.36
C ASN A 274 27.55 12.75 -7.98
N SER A 275 26.76 11.76 -8.40
CA SER A 275 25.34 11.70 -8.10
C SER A 275 25.04 10.61 -7.08
N THR A 276 24.05 10.83 -6.23
CA THR A 276 23.59 9.85 -5.24
C THR A 276 22.07 9.76 -5.24
N GLY A 277 21.51 8.66 -4.76
CA GLY A 277 20.08 8.58 -4.55
C GLY A 277 19.62 7.34 -3.82
N SER A 278 18.35 7.33 -3.45
CA SER A 278 17.71 6.20 -2.80
C SER A 278 16.22 6.09 -3.16
N GLY A 279 15.76 4.86 -3.33
CA GLY A 279 14.39 4.53 -3.76
C GLY A 279 14.38 3.78 -5.08
N VAL A 280 13.51 4.19 -6.00
CA VAL A 280 13.34 3.54 -7.31
C VAL A 280 13.80 4.50 -8.41
N LEU A 281 14.75 4.09 -9.25
CA LEU A 281 15.14 4.82 -10.47
C LEU A 281 14.58 4.08 -11.68
N VAL A 282 13.76 4.73 -12.49
CA VAL A 282 13.16 4.16 -13.70
C VAL A 282 13.67 4.91 -14.92
N VAL A 283 14.24 4.19 -15.88
CA VAL A 283 14.73 4.73 -17.16
C VAL A 283 14.14 3.90 -18.28
N THR A 284 13.30 4.51 -19.11
CA THR A 284 12.66 3.81 -20.24
C THR A 284 13.57 3.64 -21.45
N GLY A 285 14.67 4.41 -21.52
CA GLY A 285 15.72 4.26 -22.53
C GLY A 285 16.97 3.53 -22.00
N GLU A 286 18.13 3.90 -22.53
CA GLU A 286 19.44 3.45 -22.05
C GLU A 286 19.85 4.23 -20.79
N LEU A 287 20.42 3.53 -19.81
CA LEU A 287 21.10 4.15 -18.67
C LEU A 287 22.62 4.08 -18.85
N THR A 288 23.25 5.23 -19.08
CA THR A 288 24.71 5.34 -19.18
C THR A 288 25.32 6.01 -17.95
N ILE A 289 26.23 5.36 -17.25
CA ILE A 289 26.93 5.94 -16.09
C ILE A 289 28.40 6.20 -16.43
N THR A 290 28.80 7.45 -16.38
CA THR A 290 30.18 7.88 -16.74
C THR A 290 30.90 8.62 -15.62
N GLY A 291 30.18 9.05 -14.59
CA GLY A 291 30.72 9.63 -13.36
C GLY A 291 30.67 8.65 -12.18
N ARG A 292 30.47 9.20 -10.98
CA ARG A 292 30.16 8.45 -9.77
C ARG A 292 28.65 8.40 -9.55
N LEU A 293 28.09 7.21 -9.40
CA LEU A 293 26.71 7.02 -8.94
C LEU A 293 26.72 6.16 -7.67
N ALA A 294 26.04 6.60 -6.62
CA ALA A 294 25.72 5.73 -5.48
C ALA A 294 24.20 5.67 -5.30
N TRP A 295 23.60 4.52 -5.62
CA TRP A 295 22.17 4.30 -5.53
C TRP A 295 21.85 3.23 -4.48
N ASN A 296 20.90 3.50 -3.59
CA ASN A 296 20.37 2.51 -2.64
C ASN A 296 18.89 2.24 -2.93
N GLY A 297 18.60 1.08 -3.49
CA GLY A 297 17.25 0.67 -3.86
C GLY A 297 17.25 0.00 -5.23
N ILE A 298 16.18 0.19 -6.00
CA ILE A 298 15.98 -0.54 -7.25
C ILE A 298 16.20 0.39 -8.43
N VAL A 299 16.93 -0.09 -9.44
CA VAL A 299 17.12 0.58 -10.72
C VAL A 299 16.45 -0.27 -11.80
N LEU A 300 15.45 0.29 -12.47
CA LEU A 300 14.71 -0.31 -13.58
C LEU A 300 15.15 0.36 -14.87
N VAL A 301 15.68 -0.41 -15.81
CA VAL A 301 16.10 0.08 -17.13
C VAL A 301 15.42 -0.78 -18.18
N LEU A 302 14.62 -0.19 -19.07
CA LEU A 302 13.87 -0.98 -20.07
C LEU A 302 14.78 -1.49 -21.18
N ARG A 303 15.82 -0.71 -21.52
CA ARG A 303 16.81 -1.02 -22.55
C ARG A 303 18.17 -1.33 -21.91
N ASP A 304 19.24 -0.86 -22.52
CA ASP A 304 20.60 -1.23 -22.17
C ASP A 304 21.08 -0.52 -20.91
N PHE A 305 21.89 -1.22 -20.12
CA PHE A 305 22.66 -0.64 -19.04
C PHE A 305 24.12 -0.56 -19.45
N ALA A 306 24.64 0.67 -19.52
CA ALA A 306 26.00 0.95 -19.97
C ALA A 306 26.81 1.65 -18.87
N GLY A 307 27.54 0.85 -18.12
CA GLY A 307 28.65 1.29 -17.29
C GLY A 307 29.84 1.71 -18.14
N SER A 308 30.10 3.01 -18.23
CA SER A 308 31.33 3.53 -18.84
C SER A 308 32.48 3.49 -17.83
N ALA A 309 33.61 4.15 -18.14
CA ALA A 309 34.81 4.23 -17.29
C ALA A 309 34.60 4.95 -15.93
N GLY A 310 33.37 5.08 -15.45
CA GLY A 310 33.00 5.68 -14.17
C GLY A 310 33.06 4.71 -12.98
N THR A 311 32.54 5.17 -11.85
CA THR A 311 32.46 4.41 -10.59
C THR A 311 31.02 4.36 -10.12
N ALA A 312 30.31 3.25 -10.30
CA ALA A 312 28.92 3.14 -9.84
C ALA A 312 28.81 2.13 -8.70
N SER A 313 27.89 2.38 -7.78
CA SER A 313 27.55 1.51 -6.68
C SER A 313 26.04 1.46 -6.61
N ILE A 314 25.44 0.36 -7.07
CA ILE A 314 24.01 0.11 -6.90
C ILE A 314 23.87 -0.93 -5.79
N ASN A 315 23.30 -0.53 -4.67
CA ASN A 315 23.02 -1.38 -3.52
C ASN A 315 21.51 -1.63 -3.42
N GLY A 316 21.06 -2.80 -3.83
CA GLY A 316 19.65 -3.16 -3.95
C GLY A 316 19.43 -4.10 -5.13
N ALA A 317 18.83 -3.65 -6.23
CA ALA A 317 18.68 -4.49 -7.42
C ALA A 317 18.67 -3.67 -8.71
N LEU A 318 19.23 -4.23 -9.78
CA LEU A 318 19.09 -3.75 -11.16
C LEU A 318 18.12 -4.70 -11.89
N VAL A 319 17.08 -4.15 -12.50
CA VAL A 319 16.10 -4.91 -13.29
C VAL A 319 16.14 -4.38 -14.72
N LEU A 320 16.47 -5.27 -15.66
CA LEU A 320 16.49 -5.00 -17.08
C LEU A 320 15.18 -5.46 -17.73
N GLY A 321 14.59 -4.57 -18.51
CA GLY A 321 13.39 -4.84 -19.29
C GLY A 321 13.65 -5.75 -20.50
N PRO A 322 12.57 -6.14 -21.20
CA PRO A 322 12.63 -7.03 -22.35
C PRO A 322 13.32 -6.42 -23.58
N ASP A 323 13.52 -5.10 -23.63
CA ASP A 323 14.19 -4.42 -24.75
C ASP A 323 15.71 -4.24 -24.50
N ALA A 324 16.24 -4.80 -23.41
CA ALA A 324 17.64 -4.74 -23.05
C ALA A 324 18.46 -5.75 -23.89
N ASN A 325 19.25 -5.25 -24.82
CA ASN A 325 20.15 -6.05 -25.63
C ASN A 325 21.53 -6.19 -24.98
N THR A 326 21.91 -5.31 -24.06
CA THR A 326 23.26 -5.34 -23.47
C THR A 326 23.25 -4.97 -21.99
N LEU A 327 23.92 -5.79 -21.19
CA LEU A 327 24.36 -5.48 -19.84
C LEU A 327 25.87 -5.26 -19.85
N ASP A 328 26.30 -4.01 -19.88
CA ASP A 328 27.70 -3.63 -19.96
C ASP A 328 28.17 -3.01 -18.64
N VAL A 329 28.83 -3.81 -17.80
CA VAL A 329 29.33 -3.40 -16.49
C VAL A 329 30.85 -3.22 -16.60
N ARG A 330 31.29 -2.00 -16.92
CA ARG A 330 32.73 -1.66 -17.05
C ARG A 330 33.20 -0.71 -15.95
N GLY A 331 34.52 -0.57 -15.83
CA GLY A 331 35.15 0.38 -14.89
C GLY A 331 35.16 -0.16 -13.46
N THR A 332 34.73 0.67 -12.51
CA THR A 332 34.60 0.31 -11.09
C THR A 332 33.12 0.36 -10.70
N ILE A 333 32.35 -0.60 -11.22
CA ILE A 333 30.92 -0.69 -10.96
C ILE A 333 30.62 -1.90 -10.08
N ASP A 334 30.00 -1.61 -8.94
CA ASP A 334 29.58 -2.62 -7.99
C ASP A 334 28.04 -2.70 -8.00
N LEU A 335 27.51 -3.88 -8.27
CA LEU A 335 26.08 -4.17 -8.19
C LEU A 335 25.89 -5.15 -7.02
N THR A 336 25.54 -4.65 -5.84
CA THR A 336 25.36 -5.45 -4.63
C THR A 336 23.89 -5.60 -4.29
N TYR A 337 23.45 -6.80 -3.93
CA TYR A 337 22.09 -7.02 -3.46
C TYR A 337 21.92 -6.51 -2.03
N SER A 338 20.80 -5.84 -1.77
CA SER A 338 20.38 -5.46 -0.43
C SER A 338 18.89 -5.67 -0.25
N ALA A 339 18.52 -6.65 0.57
CA ALA A 339 17.14 -6.93 0.92
C ALA A 339 16.47 -5.71 1.56
N GLN A 340 17.20 -5.02 2.44
CA GLN A 340 16.72 -3.80 3.11
C GLN A 340 16.43 -2.68 2.10
N ALA A 341 17.38 -2.38 1.20
CA ALA A 341 17.18 -1.32 0.21
C ALA A 341 16.07 -1.66 -0.81
N VAL A 342 15.96 -2.94 -1.19
CA VAL A 342 14.87 -3.45 -2.04
C VAL A 342 13.53 -3.28 -1.33
N GLU A 343 13.42 -3.62 -0.05
CA GLU A 343 12.17 -3.48 0.70
C GLU A 343 11.77 -2.02 0.88
N THR A 344 12.72 -1.13 1.19
CA THR A 344 12.48 0.32 1.22
C THR A 344 11.96 0.83 -0.13
N ALA A 345 12.54 0.36 -1.25
CA ALA A 345 12.10 0.74 -2.58
C ALA A 345 10.71 0.19 -2.93
N ARG A 346 10.41 -1.07 -2.56
CA ARG A 346 9.08 -1.67 -2.73
C ARG A 346 8.02 -0.91 -1.94
N ARG A 347 8.34 -0.47 -0.72
CA ARG A 347 7.43 0.32 0.11
C ARG A 347 6.98 1.63 -0.56
N LEU A 348 7.81 2.24 -1.42
CA LEU A 348 7.43 3.44 -2.18
C LEU A 348 6.35 3.19 -3.23
N THR A 349 6.25 1.96 -3.73
CA THR A 349 5.30 1.57 -4.78
C THR A 349 4.00 1.05 -4.19
N GLY A 350 4.02 0.65 -2.92
CA GLY A 350 2.86 0.04 -2.30
C GLY A 350 1.87 1.05 -1.75
N ARG A 351 0.67 0.54 -1.50
CA ARG A 351 -0.47 1.27 -1.00
C ARG A 351 -1.16 0.41 0.05
N TYR A 352 -1.64 1.08 1.10
CA TYR A 352 -2.55 0.45 2.03
C TYR A 352 -3.92 0.27 1.37
N VAL A 353 -4.37 -0.98 1.32
CA VAL A 353 -5.68 -1.38 0.77
C VAL A 353 -6.48 -2.13 1.82
N ALA A 354 -7.80 -1.99 1.78
CA ALA A 354 -8.68 -2.66 2.73
C ALA A 354 -8.72 -4.17 2.41
N TYR A 355 -8.36 -5.01 3.37
CA TYR A 355 -8.14 -6.43 3.09
C TYR A 355 -9.39 -7.31 3.26
N ASN A 356 -10.41 -6.94 4.04
CA ASN A 356 -11.51 -7.88 4.38
C ASN A 356 -12.84 -7.23 4.80
N GLY A 357 -13.25 -6.13 4.16
CA GLY A 357 -14.44 -5.40 4.61
C GLY A 357 -14.27 -4.83 6.02
N TRP A 358 -15.35 -4.35 6.63
CA TRP A 358 -15.37 -3.84 8.00
C TRP A 358 -16.25 -4.72 8.89
N GLN A 359 -15.89 -4.82 10.17
CA GLN A 359 -16.68 -5.51 11.19
C GLN A 359 -17.23 -4.49 12.18
N GLU A 360 -18.52 -4.62 12.52
CA GLU A 360 -19.08 -3.88 13.65
C GLU A 360 -18.59 -4.49 14.98
N ILE A 361 -17.93 -3.69 15.81
CA ILE A 361 -17.32 -4.16 17.07
C ILE A 361 -18.13 -3.78 18.31
N SER A 362 -19.11 -2.87 18.20
CA SER A 362 -20.13 -2.69 19.23
C SER A 362 -21.34 -1.89 18.76
N THR A 363 -22.52 -2.36 19.13
CA THR A 363 -23.78 -1.60 19.17
C THR A 363 -24.07 -1.24 20.62
N ARG A 364 -24.05 0.03 21.01
CA ARG A 364 -24.54 0.44 22.33
C ARG A 364 -25.31 1.73 22.25
#